data_AF-A0A4R5KCH0-F1
#
_entry.id   AF-A0A4R5KCH0-F1
#
_cell.length_a   1.000
_cell.length_b   1.000
_cell.length_c   1.000
_cell.angle_alpha   90.00
_cell.angle_beta   90.00
_cell.angle_gamma   90.00
#
_symmetry.space_group_name_H-M   'P 1'
#
loop_
_entity.id
_entity.type
_entity.pdbx_description
1 polymer ?
#
loop_
_entity_poly.entity_id
_entity_poly.type
_entity_poly.pdbx_seq_one_letter_code
_entity_poly.pdbx_strand_id
1 'polypeptide(L)' 'MNIKKKDIVTLIGVVIVFIAAFKTSVIGYYPREMVWIIPMYIVGVVLAVIGRKMPAEKP' A
#
# COMPACT_ATOMS: atom_id res chain seq x y z
N MET A 1 -16.18 9.94 14.39
CA MET A 1 -14.80 9.70 13.91
C MET A 1 -14.80 10.03 12.42
N ASN A 2 -14.42 11.27 12.04
CA ASN A 2 -14.45 11.73 10.65
C ASN A 2 -13.25 11.15 9.90
N ILE A 3 -13.35 9.87 9.51
CA ILE A 3 -12.31 9.21 8.72
C ILE A 3 -12.35 9.84 7.32
N LYS A 4 -11.37 10.69 7.03
CA LYS A 4 -11.30 11.36 5.72
C LYS A 4 -10.91 10.31 4.67
N LYS A 5 -11.50 10.38 3.48
CA LYS A 5 -11.22 9.42 2.37
C LYS A 5 -9.72 9.25 2.11
N LYS A 6 -8.94 10.32 2.25
CA LYS A 6 -7.47 10.31 2.15
C LYS A 6 -6.78 9.38 3.16
N ASP A 7 -7.31 9.28 4.38
CA ASP A 7 -6.73 8.45 5.44
C ASP A 7 -7.02 6.97 5.15
N ILE A 8 -8.19 6.67 4.57
CA ILE A 8 -8.56 5.33 4.09
C ILE A 8 -7.64 4.90 2.94
N VAL A 9 -7.43 5.76 1.94
CA VAL A 9 -6.56 5.45 0.79
C VAL A 9 -5.10 5.25 1.24
N THR A 10 -4.62 6.08 2.16
CA THR A 10 -3.28 5.94 2.74
C THR A 10 -3.16 4.64 3.53
N LEU A 11 -4.17 4.30 4.33
CA LEU A 11 -4.21 3.06 5.12
C LEU A 11 -4.21 1.83 4.22
N ILE A 12 -5.01 1.82 3.14
CA ILE A 12 -5.03 0.74 2.15
C ILE A 12 -3.65 0.57 1.51
N GLY A 13 -3.00 1.67 1.10
CA GLY A 13 -1.66 1.63 0.54
C GLY A 13 -0.64 0.99 1.50
N VAL A 14 -0.66 1.39 2.77
CA VAL A 14 0.22 0.84 3.82
C VAL A 14 -0.04 -0.65 4.05
N VAL A 15 -1.31 -1.07 4.12
CA VAL A 15 -1.68 -2.48 4.31
C VAL A 15 -1.19 -3.34 3.14
N ILE A 16 -1.31 -2.88 1.90
CA ILE A 16 -0.82 -3.60 0.72
C ILE A 16 0.70 -3.76 0.77
N VAL A 17 1.45 -2.69 1.12
CA VAL A 17 2.90 -2.77 1.31
C VAL A 17 3.25 -3.77 2.41
N PHE A 18 2.51 -3.76 3.51
CA PHE A 18 2.75 -4.66 4.64
C PHE A 18 2.52 -6.13 4.28
N ILE A 19 1.45 -6.43 3.52
CA ILE A 19 1.18 -7.78 3.02
C ILE A 19 2.28 -8.25 2.07
N ALA A 20 2.74 -7.38 1.16
CA ALA A 20 3.86 -7.70 0.26
C ALA A 20 5.17 -7.96 1.03
N ALA A 21 5.44 -7.18 2.07
CA ALA A 21 6.59 -7.35 2.96
C ALA A 21 6.51 -8.65 3.79
N PHE A 22 5.34 -8.96 4.31
CA PHE A 22 5.11 -10.20 5.05
C PHE A 22 5.22 -11.42 4.14
N LYS A 23 4.68 -11.33 2.92
CA LYS A 23 4.76 -12.40 1.94
C LYS A 23 6.21 -12.68 1.51
N THR A 24 7.01 -11.63 1.29
CA THR A 24 8.45 -11.78 1.01
C THR A 24 9.23 -12.39 2.17
N SER A 25 8.90 -12.04 3.41
CA SER A 25 9.59 -12.58 4.58
C SER A 25 9.24 -14.03 4.88
N VAL A 26 8.00 -14.46 4.63
CA VAL A 26 7.53 -15.83 4.90
C VAL A 26 7.86 -16.81 3.78
N ILE A 27 7.66 -16.40 2.52
CA ILE A 27 7.83 -17.31 1.37
C ILE A 27 9.29 -17.37 0.91
N GLY A 28 10.11 -16.38 1.27
CA GLY A 28 11.50 -16.30 0.80
C GLY A 28 11.60 -15.86 -0.67
N TYR A 29 12.83 -15.65 -1.13
CA TYR A 29 13.12 -15.10 -2.47
C TYR A 29 12.91 -16.15 -3.58
N TYR A 30 11.64 -16.43 -3.92
CA TYR A 30 11.31 -17.20 -5.12
C TYR A 30 11.15 -16.26 -6.32
N PRO A 31 11.93 -16.43 -7.41
CA PRO A 31 11.89 -15.54 -8.58
C PRO A 31 10.50 -15.42 -9.22
N ARG A 32 9.71 -16.50 -9.15
CA ARG A 32 8.36 -16.59 -9.71
C ARG A 32 7.34 -15.73 -8.93
N GLU A 33 7.57 -15.52 -7.63
CA GLU A 33 6.70 -14.73 -6.76
C GLU A 33 7.05 -13.23 -6.79
N MET A 34 8.31 -12.88 -7.07
CA MET A 34 8.75 -11.48 -7.21
C MET A 34 7.96 -10.72 -8.28
N VAL A 35 7.52 -11.41 -9.34
CA VAL A 35 6.70 -10.85 -10.42
C VAL A 35 5.40 -10.24 -9.87
N TRP A 36 4.85 -10.77 -8.78
CA TRP A 36 3.62 -10.28 -8.15
C TRP A 36 3.88 -9.33 -6.98
N ILE A 37 4.97 -9.56 -6.25
CA ILE A 37 5.36 -8.78 -5.08
C ILE A 37 5.80 -7.37 -5.49
N ILE A 38 6.61 -7.23 -6.54
CA ILE A 38 7.13 -5.93 -6.98
C ILE A 38 5.98 -4.97 -7.38
N PRO A 39 4.99 -5.39 -8.21
CA PRO A 39 3.82 -4.58 -8.50
C PRO A 39 3.02 -4.22 -7.24
N MET A 40 2.85 -5.16 -6.29
CA MET A 40 2.16 -4.86 -5.03
C MET A 40 2.85 -3.77 -4.22
N TYR A 41 4.18 -3.78 -4.15
CA TYR A 41 4.95 -2.72 -3.52
C TYR A 41 4.75 -1.38 -4.22
N ILE A 42 4.85 -1.35 -5.55
CA ILE A 42 4.68 -0.12 -6.35
C ILE A 42 3.27 0.44 -6.12
N VAL A 43 2.24 -0.39 -6.24
CA VAL A 43 0.84 0.02 -6.05
C VAL A 43 0.60 0.52 -4.63
N GLY A 44 1.10 -0.19 -3.62
CA GLY A 44 0.96 0.20 -2.22
C GLY A 44 1.63 1.55 -1.91
N VAL A 45 2.85 1.76 -2.41
CA VAL A 45 3.56 3.04 -2.27
C VAL A 45 2.85 4.17 -3.01
N VAL A 46 2.40 3.92 -4.25
CA VAL A 46 1.67 4.91 -5.05
C VAL A 46 0.37 5.32 -4.34
N LEU A 47 -0.41 4.36 -3.83
CA LEU A 47 -1.63 4.64 -3.08
C LEU A 47 -1.35 5.42 -1.79
N ALA A 48 -0.29 5.09 -1.05
CA ALA A 48 0.09 5.82 0.14
C ALA A 48 0.54 7.26 -0.17
N VAL A 49 1.28 7.47 -1.25
CA VAL A 49 1.73 8.81 -1.70
C VAL A 49 0.56 9.64 -2.22
N ILE A 50 -0.32 9.04 -3.02
CA ILE A 50 -1.53 9.71 -3.51
C ILE A 50 -2.44 10.05 -2.34
N GLY A 51 -2.68 9.13 -1.41
CA GLY A 51 -3.47 9.38 -0.21
C GLY A 51 -2.94 10.55 0.63
N ARG A 52 -1.61 10.68 0.78
CA ARG A 52 -1.00 11.86 1.43
C ARG A 52 -1.18 13.16 0.64
N LYS A 53 -1.16 13.09 -0.69
CA LYS A 53 -1.31 14.26 -1.57
C LYS A 53 -2.76 14.63 -1.85
N MET A 54 -3.72 13.76 -1.55
CA MET A 54 -5.14 14.06 -1.74
C MET A 54 -5.54 15.24 -0.85
N PRO A 55 -6.14 16.30 -1.42
CA PRO A 55 -6.63 17.42 -0.64
C PRO A 55 -7.63 16.87 0.38
N ALA A 56 -7.47 17.28 1.64
CA ALA A 56 -8.47 16.97 2.63
C ALA A 56 -9.78 17.63 2.18
N GLU A 57 -10.80 16.84 1.83
CA GLU A 57 -12.18 17.35 1.76
C GLU A 57 -12.41 18.16 3.04
N LYS A 58 -12.67 19.46 2.86
CA LYS A 58 -12.97 20.39 3.95
C LYS A 58 -14.19 19.85 4.72
N PRO A 59 -14.24 20.06 6.05
CA PRO A 59 -15.25 19.50 6.93
C PRO A 59 -16.67 19.93 6.55
#